data_AF-A0A438IDR5-F1
#
_entry.id   AF-A0A438IDR5-F1
#
_cell.length_a   1.000
_cell.length_b   1.000
_cell.length_c   1.000
_cell.angle_alpha   90.00
_cell.angle_beta   90.00
_cell.angle_gamma   90.00
#
_symmetry.space_group_name_H-M   'P 1'
#
loop_
_entity.id
_entity.type
_entity.pdbx_description
1 polymer ?
#
loop_
_entity_poly.entity_id
_entity_poly.type
_entity_poly.pdbx_seq_one_letter_code
_entity_poly.pdbx_strand_id
1 'polypeptide(L)'
;MATFSPPGAGKGKCATTRYPQAEHVSFDNLSPSFRSLAFSLSTIFVPKKPIRKVLANPGWRVVMEEQMKALCDRGTWELQALPNGKEVVGCRWVVTIKYQPDGSVERLKA
;
A
#
# COMPACT_ATOMS: atom_id res chain seq x y z
N MET A 1 -38.36 -13.92 31.27
CA MET A 1 -37.93 -15.23 30.74
C MET A 1 -37.28 -15.00 29.38
N ALA A 2 -35.95 -15.10 29.34
CA ALA A 2 -35.10 -15.52 28.21
C ALA A 2 -33.65 -15.42 28.71
N THR A 3 -33.13 -16.54 29.19
CA THR A 3 -31.72 -16.75 29.53
C THR A 3 -30.98 -17.24 28.30
N PHE A 4 -29.81 -16.70 27.97
CA PHE A 4 -28.73 -17.45 27.30
C PHE A 4 -27.35 -16.89 27.68
N SER A 5 -26.47 -17.79 28.08
CA SER A 5 -25.13 -17.60 28.67
C SER A 5 -24.01 -17.46 27.62
N PRO A 6 -22.77 -17.08 28.02
CA PRO A 6 -21.69 -16.66 27.12
C PRO A 6 -20.77 -17.82 26.69
N PRO A 7 -19.93 -17.61 25.67
CA PRO A 7 -18.63 -18.27 25.62
C PRO A 7 -17.49 -17.23 25.60
N GLY A 8 -16.65 -17.30 26.63
CA GLY A 8 -15.38 -16.58 26.68
C GLY A 8 -14.36 -17.13 25.69
N ALA A 9 -13.41 -16.29 25.29
CA ALA A 9 -12.01 -16.66 25.05
C ALA A 9 -11.22 -15.38 24.77
N GLY A 10 -10.07 -15.27 25.42
CA GLY A 10 -9.31 -14.04 25.56
C GLY A 10 -8.79 -13.45 24.26
N LYS A 11 -8.72 -12.11 24.24
CA LYS A 11 -7.66 -11.39 23.55
C LYS A 11 -7.18 -10.30 24.49
N GLY A 12 -5.94 -10.45 24.95
CA GLY A 12 -5.22 -9.42 25.67
C GLY A 12 -5.21 -8.16 24.82
N LYS A 13 -5.89 -7.12 25.29
CA LYS A 13 -5.84 -5.78 24.70
C LYS A 13 -4.58 -5.13 25.26
N CYS A 14 -3.48 -5.29 24.51
CA CYS A 14 -2.26 -4.55 24.75
C CYS A 14 -2.51 -3.07 24.37
N ALA A 15 -2.50 -2.21 25.39
CA ALA A 15 -2.46 -0.75 25.34
C ALA A 15 -3.45 -0.03 24.39
N THR A 16 -4.63 0.28 24.91
CA THR A 16 -5.39 1.47 24.48
C THR A 16 -4.57 2.70 24.83
N THR A 17 -3.95 3.34 23.83
CA THR A 17 -3.44 4.70 24.02
C THR A 17 -4.64 5.62 24.28
N ARG A 18 -4.58 6.44 25.34
CA ARG A 18 -5.68 7.35 25.75
C ARG A 18 -6.13 8.35 24.68
N TYR A 19 -5.35 8.46 23.60
CA TYR A 19 -5.66 9.24 22.42
C TYR A 19 -5.37 8.36 21.20
N PRO A 20 -6.37 7.83 20.50
CA PRO A 20 -6.13 7.29 19.17
C PRO A 20 -5.72 8.48 18.29
N GLN A 21 -4.49 8.48 17.78
CA GLN A 21 -3.99 9.59 16.94
C GLN A 21 -4.89 9.89 15.74
N ALA A 22 -5.72 8.92 15.31
CA ALA A 22 -6.71 9.08 14.25
C ALA A 22 -7.86 10.05 14.57
N GLU A 23 -8.15 10.33 15.85
CA GLU A 23 -9.23 11.26 16.24
C GLU A 23 -8.78 12.73 16.28
N HIS A 24 -7.47 13.01 16.30
CA HIS A 24 -6.95 14.36 16.56
C HIS A 24 -6.08 14.90 15.40
N VAL A 25 -6.51 14.70 14.16
CA VAL A 25 -5.90 15.32 12.98
C VAL A 25 -6.92 16.25 12.34
N SER A 26 -6.90 17.53 12.72
CA SER A 26 -7.68 18.58 12.06
C SER A 26 -6.83 19.24 10.96
N PHE A 27 -7.38 19.33 9.75
CA PHE A 27 -6.74 19.99 8.60
C PHE A 27 -7.16 21.47 8.48
N ASP A 28 -7.94 21.99 9.43
CA ASP A 28 -8.62 23.29 9.39
C ASP A 28 -7.68 24.50 9.47
N ASN A 29 -6.43 24.36 9.90
CA ASN A 29 -5.46 25.46 9.93
C ASN A 29 -4.46 25.44 8.78
N LEU A 30 -4.63 24.53 7.82
CA LEU A 30 -3.73 24.40 6.69
C LEU A 30 -4.14 25.33 5.55
N SER A 31 -3.17 25.80 4.76
CA SER A 31 -3.45 26.60 3.57
C SER A 31 -4.34 25.83 2.59
N PRO A 32 -5.15 26.51 1.75
CA PRO A 32 -6.03 25.84 0.79
C PRO A 32 -5.28 24.83 -0.11
N SER A 33 -4.07 25.20 -0.56
CA SER A 33 -3.18 24.34 -1.36
C SER A 33 -2.68 23.12 -0.57
N PHE A 34 -2.34 23.29 0.72
CA PHE A 34 -1.91 22.17 1.55
C PHE A 34 -3.08 21.24 1.94
N ARG A 35 -4.30 21.77 2.13
CA ARG A 35 -5.51 20.96 2.35
C ARG A 35 -5.83 20.08 1.15
N SER A 36 -5.74 20.63 -0.07
CA SER A 36 -5.89 19.86 -1.32
C SER A 36 -4.90 18.69 -1.37
N LEU A 37 -3.63 18.97 -1.12
CA LEU A 37 -2.58 17.95 -1.08
C LEU A 37 -2.85 16.89 0.00
N ALA A 38 -3.18 17.31 1.24
CA ALA A 38 -3.46 16.39 2.33
C ALA A 38 -4.67 15.48 2.03
N PHE A 39 -5.72 16.04 1.44
CA PHE A 39 -6.89 15.28 1.01
C PHE A 39 -6.52 14.26 -0.08
N SER A 40 -5.77 14.66 -1.11
CA SER A 40 -5.32 13.75 -2.17
C SER A 40 -4.42 12.62 -1.64
N LEU A 41 -3.50 12.93 -0.72
CA LEU A 41 -2.68 11.93 -0.04
C LEU A 41 -3.53 10.93 0.77
N SER A 42 -4.61 11.41 1.40
CA SER A 42 -5.53 10.55 2.16
C SER A 42 -6.46 9.71 1.28
N THR A 43 -6.79 10.22 0.09
CA THR A 43 -7.74 9.58 -0.85
C THR A 43 -7.09 8.41 -1.58
N ILE A 44 -5.77 8.45 -1.79
CA ILE A 44 -5.07 7.47 -2.60
C ILE A 44 -4.46 6.39 -1.71
N PHE A 45 -5.06 5.21 -1.77
CA PHE A 45 -4.58 4.03 -1.08
C PHE A 45 -3.30 3.51 -1.72
N VAL A 46 -2.13 3.89 -1.17
CA VAL A 46 -0.89 3.13 -1.42
C VAL A 46 -1.03 1.82 -0.66
N PRO A 47 -1.22 0.67 -1.34
CA PRO A 47 -1.48 -0.57 -0.64
C PRO A 47 -0.21 -0.94 0.13
N LYS A 48 -0.27 -0.79 1.46
CA LYS A 48 0.72 -1.42 2.33
C LYS A 48 0.54 -2.93 2.15
N LYS A 49 1.65 -3.61 1.88
CA LYS A 49 1.84 -5.06 1.65
C LYS A 49 0.63 -5.95 2.00
N PRO A 50 0.31 -6.99 1.19
CA PRO A 50 1.18 -7.64 0.21
C PRO A 50 1.03 -7.10 -1.23
N ILE A 51 2.06 -7.30 -2.06
CA ILE A 51 2.08 -6.90 -3.48
C ILE A 51 0.89 -7.47 -4.27
N ARG A 52 0.36 -8.61 -3.84
CA ARG A 52 -0.85 -9.21 -4.41
C ARG A 52 -2.08 -8.28 -4.35
N LYS A 53 -2.21 -7.43 -3.32
CA LYS A 53 -3.26 -6.40 -3.26
C LYS A 53 -2.98 -5.23 -4.20
N VAL A 54 -1.70 -4.89 -4.41
CA VAL A 54 -1.29 -3.86 -5.36
C VAL A 54 -1.62 -4.29 -6.79
N LEU A 55 -1.26 -5.52 -7.17
CA LEU A 55 -1.52 -6.09 -8.49
C LEU A 55 -3.02 -6.37 -8.76
N ALA A 56 -3.86 -6.35 -7.73
CA ALA A 56 -5.31 -6.40 -7.91
C ALA A 56 -5.85 -5.10 -8.51
N ASN A 57 -5.13 -3.98 -8.36
CA ASN A 57 -5.48 -2.73 -9.00
C ASN A 57 -4.89 -2.69 -10.44
N PRO A 58 -5.72 -2.45 -11.45
CA PRO A 58 -5.28 -2.50 -12.85
C PRO A 58 -4.21 -1.44 -13.19
N GLY A 59 -4.27 -0.25 -12.58
CA GLY A 59 -3.28 0.81 -12.85
C GLY A 59 -1.87 0.41 -12.39
N TRP A 60 -1.77 -0.25 -11.25
CA TRP A 60 -0.49 -0.75 -10.74
C TRP A 60 0.04 -1.96 -11.51
N ARG A 61 -0.86 -2.82 -12.00
CA ARG A 61 -0.50 -3.98 -12.83
C ARG A 61 0.19 -3.55 -14.12
N VAL A 62 -0.41 -2.61 -14.85
CA VAL A 62 0.13 -2.12 -16.11
C VAL A 62 1.54 -1.55 -15.90
N VAL A 63 1.72 -0.74 -14.87
CA VAL A 63 3.03 -0.15 -14.54
C VAL A 63 4.07 -1.23 -14.21
N MET A 64 3.70 -2.25 -13.45
CA MET A 64 4.60 -3.37 -13.13
C MET A 64 4.99 -4.18 -14.37
N GLU A 65 4.04 -4.46 -15.25
CA GLU A 65 4.29 -5.18 -16.50
C GLU A 65 5.20 -4.37 -17.43
N GLU A 66 4.98 -3.05 -17.53
CA GLU A 66 5.87 -2.15 -18.28
C GLU A 66 7.28 -2.12 -17.70
N GLN A 67 7.44 -2.06 -16.37
CA GLN A 67 8.76 -2.09 -15.75
C GLN A 67 9.47 -3.44 -16.01
N MET A 68 8.77 -4.55 -15.83
CA MET A 68 9.33 -5.88 -16.10
C MET A 68 9.77 -6.00 -17.56
N LYS A 69 8.93 -5.56 -18.49
CA LYS A 69 9.28 -5.54 -19.92
C LYS A 69 10.50 -4.66 -20.19
N ALA A 70 10.55 -3.45 -19.64
CA ALA A 70 11.68 -2.55 -19.82
C ALA A 70 13.00 -3.14 -19.28
N LEU A 71 12.96 -3.90 -18.19
CA LEU A 71 14.14 -4.59 -17.64
C LEU A 71 14.61 -5.74 -18.55
N CYS A 72 13.68 -6.50 -19.12
CA CYS A 72 13.97 -7.54 -20.12
C CYS A 72 14.55 -6.94 -21.41
N ASP A 73 13.93 -5.88 -21.93
CA ASP A 73 14.36 -5.21 -23.16
C ASP A 73 15.78 -4.60 -23.01
N ARG A 74 16.16 -4.18 -21.81
CA ARG A 74 17.51 -3.70 -21.48
C ARG A 74 18.54 -4.82 -21.29
N GLY A 75 18.13 -6.09 -21.37
CA GLY A 75 19.00 -7.24 -21.15
C GLY A 75 19.55 -7.33 -19.72
N THR A 76 18.95 -6.61 -18.76
CA THR A 76 19.41 -6.62 -17.37
C THR A 76 18.78 -7.78 -16.59
N TRP A 77 17.58 -8.21 -16.99
CA TRP A 77 16.83 -9.29 -16.34
C TRP A 77 16.34 -10.27 -17.39
N GLU A 78 16.52 -11.56 -17.14
CA GLU A 78 15.94 -12.63 -17.95
C GLU A 78 15.07 -13.51 -17.04
N LEU A 79 13.87 -13.86 -17.51
CA LEU A 79 12.99 -14.74 -16.77
C LEU A 79 13.44 -16.19 -16.98
N GLN A 80 14.08 -16.78 -15.98
CA GLN A 80 14.50 -18.17 -15.99
C GLN A 80 13.59 -19.04 -15.11
N ALA A 81 13.31 -20.26 -15.55
CA ALA A 81 12.66 -21.26 -14.71
C ALA A 81 13.55 -21.60 -13.49
N LEU A 82 12.92 -21.85 -12.35
CA LEU A 82 13.64 -22.25 -11.14
C LEU A 82 14.35 -23.59 -11.39
N PRO A 83 15.69 -23.65 -11.34
CA PRO A 83 16.42 -24.90 -11.49
C PRO A 83 16.07 -25.88 -10.37
N ASN A 84 16.04 -27.17 -10.72
CA ASN A 84 15.68 -28.23 -9.79
C ASN A 84 16.62 -28.24 -8.57
N GLY A 85 16.04 -28.39 -7.37
CA GLY A 85 16.80 -28.42 -6.11
C GLY A 85 17.33 -27.07 -5.61
N LYS A 86 16.93 -25.94 -6.20
CA LYS A 86 17.27 -24.60 -5.67
C LYS A 86 16.04 -23.90 -5.12
N GLU A 87 16.27 -23.02 -4.13
CA GLU A 87 15.25 -22.13 -3.60
C GLU A 87 15.28 -20.76 -4.27
N VAL A 88 14.10 -20.14 -4.37
CA VAL A 88 13.94 -18.77 -4.86
C VAL A 88 14.39 -17.79 -3.78
N VAL A 89 15.27 -16.86 -4.13
CA VAL A 89 15.55 -15.71 -3.26
C VAL A 89 14.35 -14.78 -3.31
N GLY A 90 13.75 -14.52 -2.14
CA GLY A 90 12.61 -13.60 -2.05
C GLY A 90 12.97 -12.19 -2.54
N CYS A 91 12.13 -11.62 -3.38
CA CYS A 91 12.26 -10.23 -3.84
C CYS A 91 11.20 -9.35 -3.18
N ARG A 92 11.56 -8.10 -2.89
CA ARG A 92 10.65 -7.10 -2.31
C ARG A 92 10.46 -5.95 -3.28
N TRP A 93 9.23 -5.79 -3.75
CA TRP A 93 8.81 -4.67 -4.57
C TRP A 93 8.40 -3.48 -3.69
N VAL A 94 8.84 -2.27 -4.07
CA VAL A 94 8.49 -1.02 -3.40
C VAL A 94 7.77 -0.14 -4.40
N VAL A 95 6.46 0.05 -4.18
CA VAL A 95 5.64 0.90 -5.03
C VAL A 95 5.51 2.30 -4.43
N THR A 96 5.63 3.31 -5.27
CA THR A 96 5.60 4.72 -4.87
C THR A 96 4.72 5.51 -5.84
N ILE A 97 3.95 6.46 -5.32
CA ILE A 97 3.17 7.39 -6.13
C ILE A 97 3.90 8.72 -6.15
N LYS A 98 4.11 9.26 -7.35
CA LYS A 98 4.58 10.63 -7.55
C LYS A 98 3.36 11.54 -7.67
N TYR A 99 3.30 12.55 -6.81
CA TYR A 99 2.25 13.55 -6.79
C TYR A 99 2.75 14.86 -7.40
N GLN A 100 1.84 15.56 -8.06
CA GLN A 100 2.05 16.94 -8.48
C GLN A 100 1.88 17.90 -7.27
N PRO A 101 2.33 19.17 -7.37
CA PRO A 101 2.20 20.15 -6.29
C PRO A 101 0.76 20.47 -5.88
N ASP A 102 -0.20 20.26 -6.79
CA ASP A 102 -1.65 20.42 -6.55
C ASP A 102 -2.27 19.22 -5.79
N GLY A 103 -1.48 18.15 -5.60
CA GLY A 103 -1.89 16.90 -4.98
C GLY A 103 -2.42 15.87 -5.97
N SER A 104 -2.52 16.16 -7.27
CA SER A 104 -2.94 15.16 -8.26
C SER A 104 -1.88 14.08 -8.48
N VAL A 105 -2.29 12.89 -8.94
CA VAL A 105 -1.34 11.80 -9.25
C VAL A 105 -0.61 12.13 -10.53
N GLU A 106 0.70 12.36 -10.44
CA GLU A 106 1.55 12.53 -11.61
C GLU A 106 1.87 11.18 -12.25
N ARG A 107 2.30 10.21 -11.43
CA ARG A 107 2.77 8.91 -11.94
C ARG A 107 2.85 7.84 -10.86
N LEU A 108 2.48 6.61 -11.21
CA LEU A 108 2.77 5.42 -10.42
C LEU A 108 4.17 4.89 -10.76
N LYS A 109 4.97 4.54 -9.74
CA LYS A 109 6.32 4.00 -9.87
C LYS A 109 6.44 2.68 -9.12
N ALA A 110 7.09 1.71 -9.74
CA ALA A 110 7.29 0.36 -9.25
C ALA A 110 8.77 -0.01 -9.30
#